data_AF-A0A2B7YHB3-F1
#
_entry.id   AF-A0A2B7YHB3-F1
#
_cell.length_a   1.000
_cell.length_b   1.000
_cell.length_c   1.000
_cell.angle_alpha   90.00
_cell.angle_beta   90.00
_cell.angle_gamma   90.00
#
_symmetry.space_group_name_H-M   'P 1'
#
loop_
_entity.id
_entity.type
_entity.pdbx_description
1 polymer ?
#
loop_
_entity_poly.entity_id
_entity_poly.type
_entity_poly.pdbx_seq_one_letter_code
_entity_poly.pdbx_strand_id
1 'polypeptide(L)'
;MLKNSIKLKRENNLFSVVVEDYTKYIKNFPIIVPKGFRTDGASIPLVLRPFFERYGKNTEAAVIHDFLYSKFNDTGINRELADKIFLFILKENGVSYRVRKVMYKAVRMFGEVFWEKKLRNEGYKNQAIIDRTEEAKLYYSEWEKKLGKL
;
A
#
# COMPACT_ATOMS: atom_id res chain seq x y z
N MET A 1 12.26 -13.59 14.01
CA MET A 1 10.80 -13.41 14.07
C MET A 1 10.19 -14.17 12.90
N LEU A 2 9.26 -15.10 13.15
CA LEU A 2 8.53 -15.79 12.09
C LEU A 2 7.81 -14.73 11.24
N LYS A 3 8.15 -14.63 9.95
CA LYS A 3 7.39 -13.82 9.00
C LYS A 3 6.02 -14.48 8.86
N ASN A 4 5.03 -13.99 9.60
CA ASN A 4 3.65 -14.38 9.34
C ASN A 4 3.32 -13.90 7.92
N SER A 5 3.09 -14.83 7.01
CA SER A 5 2.73 -14.51 5.63
C SER A 5 1.23 -14.23 5.57
N ILE A 6 0.83 -13.24 4.79
CA ILE A 6 -0.58 -12.97 4.57
C ILE A 6 -1.24 -14.18 3.90
N LYS A 7 -2.34 -14.65 4.49
CA LYS A 7 -3.10 -15.79 3.97
C LYS A 7 -4.25 -15.31 3.10
N LEU A 8 -4.30 -15.81 1.88
CA LEU A 8 -5.32 -15.46 0.89
C LEU A 8 -6.06 -16.71 0.43
N LYS A 9 -7.39 -16.60 0.32
CA LYS A 9 -8.24 -17.58 -0.34
C LYS A 9 -8.67 -17.01 -1.68
N ARG A 10 -8.38 -17.73 -2.77
CA ARG A 10 -8.86 -17.35 -4.11
C ARG A 10 -10.38 -17.47 -4.14
N GLU A 11 -11.06 -16.39 -4.52
CA GLU A 11 -12.51 -16.37 -4.67
C GLU A 11 -12.89 -16.65 -6.14
N ASN A 12 -12.18 -16.06 -7.08
CA ASN A 12 -12.37 -16.31 -8.51
C ASN A 12 -11.08 -16.05 -9.31
N ASN A 13 -11.18 -15.87 -10.63
CA ASN A 13 -10.01 -15.65 -11.48
C ASN A 13 -9.31 -14.30 -11.26
N LEU A 14 -10.01 -13.32 -10.68
CA LEU A 14 -9.52 -11.96 -10.48
C LEU A 14 -9.27 -11.63 -9.01
N PHE A 15 -10.10 -12.14 -8.10
CA PHE A 15 -10.11 -11.72 -6.69
C PHE A 15 -9.65 -12.83 -5.74
N SER A 16 -8.96 -12.39 -4.70
CA SER A 16 -8.64 -13.16 -3.50
C SER A 16 -9.14 -12.43 -2.26
N VAL A 17 -9.36 -13.17 -1.18
CA VAL A 17 -9.87 -12.65 0.08
C VAL A 17 -8.90 -12.97 1.20
N VAL A 18 -8.62 -11.98 2.04
CA VAL A 18 -7.83 -12.14 3.27
C VAL A 18 -8.59 -13.02 4.25
N VAL A 19 -8.00 -14.14 4.67
CA VAL A 19 -8.73 -15.16 5.45
C VAL A 19 -8.72 -14.94 6.96
N GLU A 20 -7.79 -14.11 7.45
CA GLU A 20 -7.62 -13.74 8.86
C GLU A 20 -7.06 -12.32 8.94
N ASP A 21 -7.31 -11.61 10.03
CA ASP A 21 -6.76 -10.28 10.24
C ASP A 21 -5.24 -10.30 10.08
N TYR A 22 -4.72 -9.42 9.25
CA TYR A 22 -3.30 -9.34 8.94
C TYR A 22 -2.75 -7.99 9.39
N THR A 23 -1.73 -8.02 10.26
CA THR A 23 -1.04 -6.80 10.68
C THR A 23 0.35 -6.74 10.06
N LYS A 24 0.59 -5.70 9.28
CA LYS A 24 1.93 -5.32 8.80
C LYS A 24 2.44 -4.13 9.60
N TYR A 25 3.56 -4.31 10.28
CA TYR A 25 4.27 -3.20 10.88
C TYR A 25 5.14 -2.49 9.84
N ILE A 26 4.92 -1.18 9.71
CA ILE A 26 5.85 -0.27 9.03
C ILE A 26 6.70 0.37 10.13
N LYS A 27 7.88 -0.24 10.36
CA LYS A 27 8.68 -0.02 11.56
C LYS A 27 7.86 -0.31 12.84
N ASN A 28 7.36 0.72 13.50
CA ASN A 28 6.59 0.61 14.73
C ASN A 28 5.09 0.89 14.54
N PHE A 29 4.67 1.29 13.34
CA PHE A 29 3.27 1.62 13.05
C PHE A 29 2.53 0.40 12.48
N PRO A 30 1.45 -0.09 13.11
CA PRO A 30 0.68 -1.21 12.59
C PRO A 30 -0.29 -0.76 11.51
N ILE A 31 -0.30 -1.48 10.39
CA ILE A 31 -1.36 -1.42 9.37
C ILE A 31 -2.12 -2.74 9.44
N ILE A 32 -3.42 -2.65 9.74
CA ILE A 32 -4.28 -3.82 9.93
C ILE A 32 -5.18 -3.96 8.70
N VAL A 33 -5.06 -5.09 8.02
CA VAL A 33 -5.97 -5.49 6.95
C VAL A 33 -6.97 -6.48 7.55
N PRO A 34 -8.28 -6.14 7.56
CA PRO A 34 -9.27 -7.00 8.19
C PRO A 34 -9.50 -8.27 7.35
N LYS A 35 -9.83 -9.36 8.06
CA LYS A 35 -10.40 -10.57 7.47
C LYS A 35 -11.60 -10.22 6.59
N GLY A 36 -11.67 -10.85 5.43
CA GLY A 36 -12.72 -10.57 4.43
C GLY A 36 -12.37 -9.44 3.47
N PHE A 37 -11.24 -8.74 3.67
CA PHE A 37 -10.78 -7.76 2.69
C PHE A 37 -10.53 -8.43 1.33
N ARG A 38 -11.20 -7.93 0.31
CA ARG A 38 -11.11 -8.41 -1.07
C ARG A 38 -10.03 -7.62 -1.80
N THR A 39 -9.08 -8.33 -2.38
CA THR A 39 -7.95 -7.80 -3.14
C THR A 39 -7.90 -8.49 -4.50
N ASP A 40 -7.74 -7.72 -5.56
CA ASP A 40 -7.43 -8.22 -6.90
C ASP A 40 -5.97 -8.02 -7.29
N GLY A 41 -5.18 -7.36 -6.42
CA GLY A 41 -3.84 -6.89 -6.74
C GLY A 41 -3.82 -5.94 -7.93
N ALA A 42 -4.95 -5.30 -8.27
CA ALA A 42 -5.13 -4.55 -9.50
C ALA A 42 -4.68 -3.09 -9.42
N SER A 43 -4.46 -2.55 -8.22
CA SER A 43 -3.82 -1.23 -8.02
C SER A 43 -2.44 -1.15 -8.69
N ILE A 44 -1.87 -2.32 -9.00
CA ILE A 44 -0.66 -2.49 -9.80
C ILE A 44 -1.03 -2.49 -11.29
N PRO A 45 -0.49 -1.56 -12.09
CA PRO A 45 -0.69 -1.53 -13.54
C PRO A 45 -0.49 -2.90 -14.19
N LEU A 46 -1.37 -3.27 -15.12
CA LEU A 46 -1.38 -4.58 -15.81
C LEU A 46 0.00 -4.98 -16.34
N VAL A 47 0.77 -4.02 -16.85
CA VAL A 47 2.14 -4.20 -17.38
C VAL A 47 3.11 -4.72 -16.32
N LEU A 48 2.86 -4.48 -15.04
CA LEU A 48 3.71 -4.94 -13.96
C LEU A 48 3.31 -6.31 -13.41
N ARG A 49 2.10 -6.81 -13.70
CA ARG A 49 1.62 -8.11 -13.21
C ARG A 49 2.53 -9.31 -13.54
N PRO A 50 3.24 -9.38 -14.68
CA PRO A 50 4.21 -10.46 -14.93
C PRO A 50 5.38 -10.49 -13.93
N PHE A 51 5.73 -9.34 -13.34
CA PHE A 51 6.77 -9.25 -12.30
C PHE A 51 6.24 -9.58 -10.90
N PHE A 52 4.93 -9.81 -10.77
CA PHE A 52 4.30 -10.30 -9.55
C PHE A 52 4.07 -11.80 -9.67
N GLU A 53 4.90 -12.57 -8.99
CA GLU A 53 4.50 -13.92 -8.60
C GLU A 53 3.20 -13.80 -7.81
N ARG A 54 2.14 -14.46 -8.30
CA ARG A 54 0.79 -14.44 -7.70
C ARG A 54 0.77 -14.87 -6.22
N TYR A 55 1.81 -15.57 -5.77
CA TYR A 55 1.99 -16.05 -4.39
C TYR A 55 3.46 -15.91 -3.95
N GLY A 56 3.99 -14.69 -3.94
CA GLY A 56 5.41 -14.43 -3.67
C GLY A 56 5.69 -13.17 -2.84
N LYS A 57 6.94 -12.69 -2.92
CA LYS A 57 7.46 -11.51 -2.20
C LYS A 57 6.62 -10.23 -2.36
N ASN A 58 5.80 -10.16 -3.41
CA ASN A 58 5.05 -8.95 -3.75
C ASN A 58 3.59 -9.00 -3.31
N THR A 59 3.06 -10.18 -2.93
CA THR A 59 1.66 -10.35 -2.56
C THR A 59 1.31 -9.52 -1.32
N GLU A 60 2.13 -9.58 -0.27
CA GLU A 60 1.94 -8.75 0.93
C GLU A 60 1.88 -7.25 0.61
N ALA A 61 2.82 -6.76 -0.20
CA ALA A 61 2.89 -5.36 -0.59
C ALA A 61 1.63 -4.95 -1.38
N ALA A 62 1.16 -5.81 -2.29
CA ALA A 62 -0.05 -5.58 -3.07
C ALA A 62 -1.30 -5.46 -2.18
N VAL A 63 -1.49 -6.40 -1.24
CA VAL A 63 -2.69 -6.37 -0.39
C VAL A 63 -2.71 -5.16 0.54
N ILE A 64 -1.56 -4.81 1.13
CA ILE A 64 -1.45 -3.60 1.96
C ILE A 64 -1.74 -2.35 1.13
N HIS A 65 -1.22 -2.29 -0.10
CA HIS A 65 -1.46 -1.17 -1.01
C HIS A 65 -2.94 -1.06 -1.40
N ASP A 66 -3.56 -2.17 -1.83
CA ASP A 66 -4.99 -2.25 -2.14
C ASP A 66 -5.85 -1.79 -0.96
N PHE A 67 -5.51 -2.21 0.27
CA PHE A 67 -6.23 -1.80 1.48
C PHE A 67 -6.16 -0.28 1.68
N LEU A 68 -4.94 0.30 1.61
CA LEU A 68 -4.74 1.74 1.75
C LEU A 68 -5.43 2.54 0.62
N TYR A 69 -5.56 1.94 -0.57
CA TYR A 69 -6.24 2.51 -1.73
C TYR A 69 -7.76 2.38 -1.67
N SER A 70 -8.28 1.38 -0.97
CA SER A 70 -9.72 1.18 -0.81
C SER A 70 -10.38 2.25 0.06
N LYS A 71 -11.71 2.33 -0.01
CA LYS A 71 -12.54 3.17 0.86
C LYS A 71 -12.44 2.83 2.35
N PHE A 72 -11.91 1.65 2.70
CA PHE A 72 -11.80 1.14 4.07
C PHE A 72 -10.55 1.61 4.81
N ASN A 73 -9.62 2.27 4.13
CA ASN A 73 -8.50 2.92 4.80
C ASN A 73 -9.01 4.00 5.76
N ASP A 74 -8.83 3.74 7.05
CA ASP A 74 -9.19 4.62 8.16
C ASP A 74 -7.95 5.17 8.89
N THR A 75 -6.76 4.88 8.38
CA THR A 75 -5.48 5.29 8.99
C THR A 75 -5.21 6.79 8.83
N GLY A 76 -5.79 7.44 7.82
CA GLY A 76 -5.42 8.79 7.40
C GLY A 76 -4.14 8.84 6.56
N ILE A 77 -3.62 7.69 6.11
CA ILE A 77 -2.53 7.61 5.13
C ILE A 77 -3.07 8.00 3.76
N ASN A 78 -2.51 9.05 3.20
CA ASN A 78 -2.77 9.49 1.84
C ASN A 78 -2.07 8.62 0.79
N ARG A 79 -2.42 8.86 -0.47
CA ARG A 79 -1.90 8.09 -1.60
C ARG A 79 -0.37 8.08 -1.69
N GLU A 80 0.29 9.22 -1.49
CA GLU A 80 1.74 9.29 -1.59
C GLU A 80 2.43 8.42 -0.54
N LEU A 81 1.97 8.47 0.71
CA LEU A 81 2.49 7.61 1.76
C LEU A 81 2.15 6.14 1.52
N ALA A 82 0.95 5.83 0.99
CA ALA A 82 0.60 4.46 0.60
C ALA A 82 1.58 3.90 -0.46
N ASP A 83 1.93 4.70 -1.47
CA ASP A 83 2.91 4.32 -2.50
C ASP A 83 4.33 4.16 -1.91
N LYS A 84 4.72 5.01 -0.96
CA LYS A 84 6.00 4.89 -0.24
C LYS A 84 6.04 3.64 0.66
N ILE A 85 4.96 3.32 1.34
CA ILE A 85 4.79 2.10 2.14
C ILE A 85 4.92 0.88 1.25
N PHE A 86 4.26 0.87 0.08
CA PHE A 86 4.40 -0.18 -0.91
C PHE A 86 5.87 -0.39 -1.32
N LEU A 87 6.60 0.68 -1.67
CA LEU A 87 8.03 0.62 -1.97
C LEU A 87 8.87 0.08 -0.80
N PHE A 88 8.53 0.47 0.42
CA PHE A 88 9.18 0.00 1.65
C PHE A 88 8.99 -1.50 1.84
N ILE A 89 7.76 -2.01 1.73
CA ILE A 89 7.47 -3.45 1.88
C ILE A 89 8.19 -4.27 0.79
N LEU A 90 8.20 -3.80 -0.46
CA LEU A 90 8.97 -4.45 -1.53
C LEU A 90 10.47 -4.53 -1.21
N LYS A 91 11.04 -3.46 -0.61
CA LYS A 91 12.43 -3.48 -0.14
C LYS A 91 12.63 -4.53 0.95
N GLU A 92 11.76 -4.60 1.95
CA GLU A 92 11.81 -5.60 3.02
C GLU A 92 11.65 -7.04 2.53
N ASN A 93 10.89 -7.23 1.45
CA ASN A 93 10.70 -8.54 0.84
C ASN A 93 11.83 -8.93 -0.12
N GLY A 94 12.86 -8.10 -0.24
CA GLY A 94 14.07 -8.39 -1.02
C GLY A 94 13.86 -8.25 -2.52
N VAL A 95 12.90 -7.44 -2.96
CA VAL A 95 12.72 -7.08 -4.37
C VAL A 95 13.87 -6.18 -4.78
N SER A 96 14.49 -6.50 -5.93
CA SER A 96 15.64 -5.76 -6.43
C SER A 96 15.33 -4.27 -6.60
N TYR A 97 16.33 -3.42 -6.38
CA TYR A 97 16.16 -1.96 -6.40
C TYR A 97 15.53 -1.47 -7.71
N ARG A 98 15.97 -2.01 -8.85
CA ARG A 98 15.46 -1.64 -10.19
C ARG A 98 13.97 -1.96 -10.31
N VAL A 99 13.57 -3.19 -9.95
CA VAL A 99 12.19 -3.66 -10.07
C VAL A 99 11.26 -2.84 -9.18
N ARG A 100 11.59 -2.67 -7.88
CA ARG A 100 10.72 -1.91 -6.97
C ARG A 100 10.61 -0.43 -7.34
N LYS A 101 11.64 0.19 -7.94
CA LYS A 101 11.58 1.58 -8.42
C LYS A 101 10.69 1.72 -9.64
N VAL A 102 10.71 0.75 -10.55
CA VAL A 102 9.77 0.70 -11.69
C VAL A 102 8.34 0.55 -11.17
N MET A 103 8.12 -0.35 -10.21
CA MET A 103 6.80 -0.56 -9.60
C MET A 103 6.29 0.70 -8.89
N TYR A 104 7.13 1.35 -8.10
CA TYR A 104 6.80 2.62 -7.44
C TYR A 104 6.44 3.71 -8.44
N LYS A 105 7.24 3.90 -9.51
CA LYS A 105 6.92 4.89 -10.54
C LYS A 105 5.56 4.62 -11.19
N ALA A 106 5.24 3.36 -11.46
CA ALA A 106 4.00 3.01 -12.11
C ALA A 106 2.77 3.31 -11.23
N VAL A 107 2.80 3.01 -9.92
CA VAL A 107 1.70 3.37 -9.00
C VAL A 107 1.58 4.89 -8.79
N ARG A 108 2.71 5.62 -8.80
CA ARG A 108 2.70 7.10 -8.79
C ARG A 108 2.05 7.68 -10.04
N MET A 109 2.29 7.10 -11.22
CA MET A 109 1.75 7.62 -12.49
C MET A 109 0.30 7.20 -12.75
N PHE A 110 -0.05 5.95 -12.48
CA PHE A 110 -1.33 5.36 -12.90
C PHE A 110 -2.27 4.99 -11.75
N GLY A 111 -1.78 4.99 -10.51
CA GLY A 111 -2.57 4.55 -9.35
C GLY A 111 -3.75 5.45 -9.00
N GLU A 112 -3.83 6.68 -9.53
CA GLU A 112 -4.86 7.65 -9.16
C GLU A 112 -6.27 7.12 -9.41
N VAL A 113 -6.42 6.42 -10.54
CA VAL A 113 -7.70 5.87 -10.99
C VAL A 113 -8.24 4.82 -10.02
N PHE A 114 -7.37 4.19 -9.24
CA PHE A 114 -7.71 3.16 -8.25
C PHE A 114 -7.84 3.72 -6.82
N TRP A 115 -7.54 5.01 -6.62
CA TRP A 115 -7.67 5.63 -5.30
C TRP A 115 -9.13 5.92 -4.99
N GLU A 116 -9.74 5.13 -4.12
CA GLU A 116 -11.11 5.33 -3.68
C GLU A 116 -11.20 6.41 -2.59
N LYS A 117 -12.29 7.18 -2.64
CA LYS A 117 -12.66 8.11 -1.57
C LYS A 117 -12.93 7.34 -0.27
N LYS A 118 -12.34 7.78 0.84
CA LYS A 118 -12.42 7.07 2.12
C LYS A 118 -13.74 7.33 2.81
N LEU A 119 -14.22 6.31 3.54
CA LEU A 119 -15.43 6.43 4.35
C LEU A 119 -15.21 7.28 5.62
N ARG A 120 -13.99 7.29 6.16
CA ARG A 120 -13.67 7.96 7.44
C ARG A 120 -12.62 9.06 7.32
N ASN A 121 -11.42 8.74 6.83
CA ASN A 121 -10.30 9.68 6.81
C ASN A 121 -9.41 9.45 5.58
N GLU A 122 -9.45 10.36 4.62
CA GLU A 122 -8.60 10.31 3.41
C GLU A 122 -7.16 10.78 3.67
N GLY A 123 -6.91 11.38 4.83
CA GLY A 123 -5.66 12.08 5.11
C GLY A 123 -5.55 13.35 4.27
N TYR A 124 -4.32 13.86 4.19
CA TYR A 124 -4.01 15.04 3.40
C TYR A 124 -3.96 14.73 1.90
N LYS A 125 -4.73 15.46 1.10
CA LYS A 125 -4.65 15.38 -0.36
C LYS A 125 -3.65 16.41 -0.87
N ASN A 126 -2.54 15.92 -1.45
CA ASN A 126 -1.54 16.79 -2.07
C ASN A 126 -2.19 17.69 -3.13
N GLN A 127 -1.99 19.00 -3.02
CA GLN A 127 -2.51 19.97 -3.99
C GLN A 127 -1.50 20.23 -5.11
N ALA A 128 -0.23 19.96 -4.86
CA ALA A 128 0.86 20.11 -5.83
C ALA A 128 1.87 18.95 -5.75
N ILE A 129 2.73 18.84 -6.77
CA ILE A 129 3.88 17.90 -6.79
C ILE A 129 4.84 18.21 -5.64
N ILE A 130 5.03 19.49 -5.35
CA ILE A 130 5.77 19.97 -4.19
C ILE A 130 4.82 20.88 -3.43
N ASP A 131 4.22 20.32 -2.39
CA ASP A 131 3.34 21.07 -1.51
C ASP A 131 4.12 21.66 -0.34
N ARG A 132 4.08 22.98 -0.21
CA ARG A 132 4.78 23.72 0.86
C ARG A 132 3.80 24.37 1.84
N THR A 133 2.52 24.02 1.75
CA THR A 133 1.53 24.49 2.73
C THR A 133 1.88 24.00 4.13
N GLU A 134 1.52 24.77 5.14
CA GLU A 134 1.73 24.37 6.54
C GLU A 134 0.97 23.08 6.88
N GLU A 135 -0.20 22.87 6.28
CA GLU A 135 -0.98 21.64 6.40
C GLU A 135 -0.20 20.42 5.88
N ALA A 136 0.38 20.50 4.68
CA ALA A 136 1.22 19.43 4.13
C ALA A 136 2.42 19.13 5.04
N LYS A 137 3.13 20.18 5.48
CA LYS A 137 4.30 20.03 6.37
C LYS A 137 3.92 19.34 7.68
N LEU A 138 2.83 19.77 8.31
CA LEU A 138 2.33 19.19 9.55
C LEU A 138 1.97 17.72 9.35
N TYR A 139 1.17 17.42 8.33
CA TYR A 139 0.77 16.07 7.97
C TYR A 139 1.97 15.14 7.76
N TYR A 140 2.94 15.54 6.92
CA TYR A 140 4.11 14.71 6.64
C TYR A 140 5.03 14.57 7.86
N SER A 141 5.16 15.61 8.69
CA SER A 141 5.93 15.55 9.94
C SER A 141 5.32 14.57 10.93
N GLU A 142 3.99 14.57 11.09
CA GLU A 142 3.29 13.62 11.96
C GLU A 142 3.45 12.19 11.48
N TRP A 143 3.34 11.95 10.18
CA TRP A 143 3.53 10.62 9.61
C TRP A 143 4.98 10.16 9.65
N GLU A 144 5.95 11.05 9.50
CA GLU A 144 7.36 10.72 9.68
C GLU A 144 7.65 10.32 11.14
N LYS A 145 7.00 10.93 12.14
CA LYS A 145 7.12 10.49 13.54
C LYS A 145 6.57 9.07 13.75
N LYS A 146 5.47 8.71 13.06
CA LYS A 146 4.80 7.40 13.19
C LYS A 146 5.50 6.29 12.41
N LEU A 147 5.84 6.54 11.14
CA LEU A 147 6.41 5.56 10.20
C LEU A 147 7.95 5.60 10.16
N GLY A 148 8.55 6.62 10.76
CA GLY A 148 9.92 7.05 10.48
C GLY A 148 10.08 7.52 9.03
N LYS A 149 11.30 7.92 8.66
CA LYS A 149 11.64 8.24 7.27
C LYS A 149 11.56 6.99 6.37
N LEU A 150 10.61 6.95 5.44
CA LEU A 150 10.42 5.86 4.46
C LEU A 150 11.22 6.08 3.17
#